data_AF-A0AAV0QHZ0-F1
#
_entry.id   AF-A0AAV0QHZ0-F1
#
_cell.length_a   1.000
_cell.length_b   1.000
_cell.length_c   1.000
_cell.angle_alpha   90.00
_cell.angle_beta   90.00
_cell.angle_gamma   90.00
#
_symmetry.space_group_name_H-M   'P 1'
#
loop_
_entity.id
_entity.type
_entity.pdbx_description
1 polymer ?
#
loop_
_entity_poly.entity_id
_entity_poly.type
_entity_poly.pdbx_seq_one_letter_code
_entity_poly.pdbx_strand_id
1 'polypeptide(L)'
;MNSPSVSILLLLPLFVTAVSAADDGACGAETSSSCNDKSGALSLKLIATFSILVASVIGVCLPLTTRSVAALNPERSLFVVVKAFASGIILATGFMHVLPDSFDMLSSTCLPDSPWHKFPFTGFVAMLSALVTLMVDSIATSFYSGKLNKTAAGDGAVEGDREVLELGIVVHSIVIGLSLGASNNTCTIKGLVAALCFHQMFEGMGLGGCILQAEYSKAKRAIMVFFFSTTTPFGILVGIGMSKTYKENSPTALITVGLLNASSAGLLIYMALVDLLAVDFMGPKMQSSIRLQLKSFAAVLLGAGGMSLMAKWA
;
A
#
# COMPACT_ATOMS: atom_id res chain seq x y z
N MET A 1 2.49 -14.11 22.82
CA MET A 1 1.52 -13.41 21.96
C MET A 1 2.03 -13.56 20.53
N ASN A 2 1.40 -14.42 19.74
CA ASN A 2 1.76 -14.56 18.33
C ASN A 2 1.46 -13.22 17.66
N SER A 3 2.50 -12.57 17.12
CA SER A 3 2.33 -11.31 16.40
C SER A 3 1.46 -11.58 15.16
N PRO A 4 0.40 -10.79 14.92
CA PRO A 4 -0.49 -10.96 13.75
C PRO A 4 0.27 -10.91 12.42
N SER A 5 1.42 -10.23 12.39
CA SER A 5 2.35 -10.18 11.24
C SER A 5 2.88 -11.57 10.84
N VAL A 6 2.99 -12.51 11.79
CA VAL A 6 3.39 -13.91 11.53
C VAL A 6 2.23 -14.73 10.93
N SER A 7 0.98 -14.42 11.32
CA SER A 7 -0.21 -15.07 10.78
C SER A 7 -0.52 -14.65 9.33
N ILE A 8 -0.12 -13.44 8.92
CA ILE A 8 -0.30 -12.94 7.55
C ILE A 8 0.65 -13.63 6.56
N LEU A 9 1.89 -13.92 6.99
CA LEU A 9 2.84 -14.72 6.21
C LEU A 9 2.33 -16.16 5.95
N LEU A 10 1.41 -16.66 6.79
CA LEU A 10 0.76 -17.96 6.64
C LEU A 10 -0.48 -17.93 5.73
N LEU A 11 -1.02 -16.76 5.37
CA LEU A 11 -2.11 -16.59 4.38
C LEU A 11 -1.59 -16.45 2.94
N LEU A 12 -0.31 -16.08 2.80
CA LEU A 12 0.45 -15.98 1.56
C LEU A 12 0.45 -17.26 0.68
N PRO A 13 0.53 -18.49 1.26
CA PRO A 13 0.36 -19.72 0.49
C PRO A 13 -1.04 -19.86 -0.11
N LEU A 14 -2.09 -19.45 0.62
CA LEU A 14 -3.48 -19.50 0.16
C LEU A 14 -3.70 -18.58 -1.05
N PHE A 15 -3.09 -17.39 -0.98
CA PHE A 15 -3.04 -16.39 -2.05
C PHE A 15 -2.30 -16.90 -3.30
N VAL A 16 -1.12 -17.50 -3.12
CA VAL A 16 -0.33 -18.08 -4.22
C VAL A 16 -1.03 -19.29 -4.84
N THR A 17 -1.73 -20.11 -4.05
CA THR A 17 -2.51 -21.23 -4.58
C THR A 17 -3.73 -20.78 -5.38
N ALA A 18 -4.41 -19.70 -4.96
CA ALA A 18 -5.51 -19.12 -5.73
C ALA A 18 -5.03 -18.54 -7.07
N VAL A 19 -3.84 -17.94 -7.10
CA VAL A 19 -3.19 -17.41 -8.32
C VAL A 19 -2.63 -18.52 -9.23
N SER A 20 -2.21 -19.67 -8.67
CA SER A 20 -1.59 -20.77 -9.43
C SER A 20 -2.59 -21.74 -10.08
N ALA A 21 -3.88 -21.66 -9.74
CA ALA A 21 -4.92 -22.47 -10.34
C ALA A 21 -5.37 -21.88 -11.69
N ALA A 22 -4.56 -22.06 -12.73
CA ALA A 22 -4.90 -21.68 -14.09
C ALA A 22 -5.08 -22.93 -14.97
N ASP A 23 -6.32 -23.17 -15.41
CA ASP A 23 -6.62 -23.93 -16.62
C ASP A 23 -7.70 -23.23 -17.46
N ASP A 24 -7.51 -23.37 -18.76
CA ASP A 24 -8.29 -23.04 -19.96
C ASP A 24 -8.80 -21.62 -20.27
N GLY A 25 -8.44 -21.18 -21.49
CA GLY A 25 -9.01 -20.03 -22.19
C GLY A 25 -7.97 -19.16 -22.90
N ALA A 26 -7.82 -19.33 -24.22
CA ALA A 26 -6.92 -18.55 -25.05
C ALA A 26 -7.33 -17.06 -25.14
N CYS A 27 -6.79 -16.23 -24.25
CA CYS A 27 -6.79 -14.78 -24.42
C CYS A 27 -5.34 -14.30 -24.52
N GLY A 28 -4.84 -14.15 -25.74
CA GLY A 28 -3.43 -13.81 -25.98
C GLY A 28 -3.20 -13.40 -27.42
N ALA A 29 -3.55 -12.16 -27.78
CA ALA A 29 -2.96 -11.52 -28.94
C ALA A 29 -1.62 -10.92 -28.51
N GLU A 30 -0.53 -11.65 -28.73
CA GLU A 30 0.81 -11.06 -28.62
C GLU A 30 1.00 -10.08 -29.79
N THR A 31 0.76 -8.79 -29.55
CA THR A 31 1.35 -7.76 -30.39
C THR A 31 2.81 -7.63 -30.01
N SER A 32 3.69 -7.98 -30.95
CA SER A 32 5.14 -7.80 -30.86
C SER A 32 5.48 -6.31 -30.77
N SER A 33 5.36 -5.75 -29.57
CA SER A 33 5.82 -4.41 -29.23
C SER A 33 7.31 -4.47 -28.87
N SER A 34 8.08 -3.42 -29.16
CA SER A 34 9.51 -3.34 -28.78
C SER A 34 9.76 -3.32 -27.26
N CYS A 35 8.71 -3.49 -26.46
CA CYS A 35 8.73 -3.45 -25.01
C CYS A 35 8.86 -4.86 -24.38
N ASN A 36 8.61 -5.95 -25.11
CA ASN A 36 8.71 -7.32 -24.60
C ASN A 36 10.13 -7.89 -24.79
N ASP A 37 11.02 -7.62 -23.83
CA ASP A 37 12.37 -8.18 -23.76
C ASP A 37 12.57 -8.91 -22.42
N LYS A 38 12.62 -10.25 -22.46
CA LYS A 38 12.79 -11.10 -21.27
C LYS A 38 14.14 -10.88 -20.57
N SER A 39 15.21 -10.64 -21.33
CA SER A 39 16.57 -10.47 -20.77
C SER A 39 16.70 -9.11 -20.09
N GLY A 40 16.22 -8.06 -20.75
CA GLY A 40 16.12 -6.72 -20.18
C GLY A 40 15.17 -6.66 -18.98
N ALA A 41 14.03 -7.36 -19.05
CA ALA A 41 13.05 -7.40 -17.97
C ALA A 41 13.63 -8.01 -16.69
N LEU A 42 14.40 -9.10 -16.77
CA LEU A 42 15.03 -9.69 -15.58
C LEU A 42 15.99 -8.71 -14.90
N SER A 43 16.81 -8.01 -15.69
CA SER A 43 17.74 -7.00 -15.16
C SER A 43 16.98 -5.86 -14.46
N LEU A 44 15.89 -5.38 -15.07
CA LEU A 44 15.04 -4.35 -14.49
C LEU A 44 14.34 -4.82 -13.20
N LYS A 45 13.86 -6.07 -13.14
CA LYS A 45 13.24 -6.65 -11.93
C LYS A 45 14.22 -6.76 -10.77
N LEU A 46 15.48 -7.14 -11.04
CA LEU A 46 16.51 -7.16 -10.01
C LEU A 46 16.83 -5.76 -9.51
N ILE A 47 17.00 -4.79 -10.42
CA ILE A 47 17.19 -3.38 -10.05
C ILE A 47 16.02 -2.88 -9.20
N ALA A 48 14.78 -3.18 -9.61
CA ALA A 48 13.56 -2.86 -8.87
C ALA A 48 13.58 -3.39 -7.44
N THR A 49 13.96 -4.66 -7.28
CA THR A 49 14.02 -5.34 -5.98
C THR A 49 14.93 -4.58 -5.01
N PHE A 50 16.14 -4.22 -5.46
CA PHE A 50 17.09 -3.48 -4.63
C PHE A 50 16.66 -2.02 -4.41
N SER A 51 16.19 -1.33 -5.44
CA SER A 51 15.83 0.10 -5.33
C SER A 51 14.62 0.30 -4.42
N ILE A 52 13.60 -0.54 -4.52
CA ILE A 52 12.39 -0.48 -3.68
C ILE A 52 12.74 -0.80 -2.23
N LEU A 53 13.57 -1.83 -1.98
CA LEU A 53 14.03 -2.16 -0.63
C LEU A 53 14.78 -0.99 0.02
N VAL A 54 15.66 -0.32 -0.73
CA VAL A 54 16.40 0.83 -0.21
C VAL A 54 15.44 2.00 0.05
N ALA A 55 14.54 2.30 -0.89
CA ALA A 55 13.55 3.36 -0.75
C ALA A 55 12.62 3.13 0.45
N SER A 56 12.17 1.89 0.69
CA SER A 56 11.30 1.53 1.81
C SER A 56 12.02 1.69 3.16
N VAL A 57 13.28 1.24 3.25
CA VAL A 57 14.10 1.39 4.46
C VAL A 57 14.34 2.87 4.76
N ILE A 58 14.69 3.67 3.76
CA ILE A 58 14.86 5.12 3.91
C ILE A 58 13.54 5.75 4.38
N GLY A 59 12.44 5.44 3.69
CA GLY A 59 11.11 5.97 4.00
C GLY A 59 10.72 5.73 5.44
N VAL A 60 10.82 4.49 5.92
CA VAL A 60 10.41 4.13 7.29
C VAL A 60 11.39 4.57 8.37
N CYS A 61 12.70 4.58 8.08
CA CYS A 61 13.71 4.95 9.06
C CYS A 61 13.88 6.46 9.22
N LEU A 62 13.53 7.25 8.19
CA LEU A 62 13.69 8.70 8.23
C LEU A 62 12.90 9.31 9.39
N PRO A 63 11.59 9.05 9.59
CA PRO A 63 10.86 9.45 10.79
C PRO A 63 11.48 8.96 12.09
N LEU A 64 11.98 7.74 12.15
CA LEU A 64 12.51 7.14 13.38
C LEU A 64 13.80 7.82 13.87
N THR A 65 14.59 8.35 12.94
CA THR A 65 15.83 9.09 13.23
C THR A 65 15.60 10.59 13.46
N THR A 66 14.38 11.11 13.26
CA THR A 66 14.07 12.54 13.40
C THR A 66 14.25 13.11 14.80
N ARG A 67 14.19 12.31 15.86
CA ARG A 67 14.57 12.79 17.21
C ARG A 67 16.05 13.25 17.25
N SER A 68 16.89 12.79 16.33
CA SER A 68 18.28 13.23 16.17
C SER A 68 18.45 14.46 15.26
N VAL A 69 17.43 14.86 14.49
CA VAL A 69 17.48 16.00 13.55
C VAL A 69 16.47 17.07 13.96
N ALA A 70 16.96 18.20 14.46
CA ALA A 70 16.13 19.27 15.06
C ALA A 70 15.00 19.83 14.16
N ALA A 71 15.18 19.78 12.83
CA ALA A 71 14.20 20.28 11.86
C ALA A 71 12.98 19.34 11.68
N LEU A 72 13.16 18.03 11.87
CA LEU A 72 12.13 17.01 11.66
C LEU A 72 11.54 16.49 12.99
N ASN A 73 11.89 17.11 14.11
CA ASN A 73 11.34 16.75 15.41
C ASN A 73 9.79 16.75 15.36
N PRO A 74 9.10 15.74 15.90
CA PRO A 74 7.63 15.60 15.82
C PRO A 74 6.84 16.81 16.31
N GLU A 75 7.44 17.62 17.19
CA GLU A 75 6.82 18.84 17.70
C GLU A 75 6.84 20.00 16.70
N ARG A 76 7.68 19.95 15.67
CA ARG A 76 7.78 21.02 14.67
C ARG A 76 6.64 20.97 13.64
N SER A 77 6.34 22.12 13.06
CA SER A 77 5.35 22.27 11.99
C SER A 77 5.76 21.55 10.71
N LEU A 78 7.07 21.42 10.44
CA LEU A 78 7.59 20.76 9.25
C LEU A 78 7.20 19.28 9.19
N PHE A 79 7.28 18.56 10.31
CA PHE A 79 6.89 17.16 10.40
C PHE A 79 5.42 16.96 10.02
N VAL A 80 4.53 17.85 10.50
CA VAL A 80 3.10 17.82 10.17
C VAL A 80 2.85 18.06 8.69
N VAL A 81 3.55 19.04 8.09
CA VAL A 81 3.42 19.35 6.65
C VAL A 81 3.92 18.19 5.78
N VAL A 82 5.03 17.56 6.17
CA VAL A 82 5.58 16.39 5.48
C VAL A 82 4.66 15.18 5.61
N LYS A 83 4.08 14.94 6.79
CA LYS A 83 3.07 13.89 6.99
C LYS A 83 1.83 14.13 6.10
N ALA A 84 1.34 15.37 6.04
CA ALA A 84 0.22 15.74 5.17
C ALA A 84 0.53 15.52 3.67
N PHE A 85 1.76 15.85 3.23
CA PHE A 85 2.22 15.53 1.87
C PHE A 85 2.19 14.03 1.59
N ALA A 86 2.73 13.21 2.50
CA ALA A 86 2.71 11.75 2.37
C ALA A 86 1.27 11.20 2.31
N SER A 87 0.36 11.69 3.15
CA SER A 87 -1.05 11.29 3.11
C SER A 87 -1.71 11.61 1.76
N GLY A 88 -1.34 12.73 1.13
CA GLY A 88 -1.77 13.06 -0.23
C GLY A 88 -1.29 12.07 -1.29
N ILE A 89 -0.02 11.61 -1.19
CA ILE A 89 0.54 10.58 -2.06
C ILE A 89 -0.22 9.26 -1.90
N ILE A 90 -0.46 8.83 -0.66
CA ILE A 90 -1.18 7.58 -0.36
C ILE A 90 -2.61 7.64 -0.91
N LEU A 91 -3.30 8.76 -0.70
CA LEU A 91 -4.66 8.97 -1.23
C LEU A 91 -4.70 8.85 -2.75
N ALA A 92 -3.77 9.52 -3.43
CA ALA A 92 -3.67 9.46 -4.88
C ALA A 92 -3.22 8.08 -5.38
N THR A 93 -2.40 7.35 -4.62
CA THR A 93 -2.02 5.96 -4.96
C THR A 93 -3.28 5.08 -5.00
N GLY A 94 -4.12 5.15 -3.97
CA GLY A 94 -5.40 4.43 -3.96
C GLY A 94 -6.30 4.78 -5.15
N PHE A 95 -6.51 6.06 -5.44
CA PHE A 95 -7.45 6.50 -6.48
C PHE A 95 -6.93 6.47 -7.92
N MET A 96 -5.65 6.75 -8.15
CA MET A 96 -5.09 7.02 -9.49
C MET A 96 -4.20 5.89 -10.00
N HIS A 97 -3.79 4.97 -9.13
CA HIS A 97 -2.95 3.84 -9.52
C HIS A 97 -3.65 2.51 -9.26
N VAL A 98 -4.00 2.24 -8.00
CA VAL A 98 -4.48 0.90 -7.62
C VAL A 98 -5.92 0.64 -8.05
N LEU A 99 -6.79 1.64 -7.91
CA LEU A 99 -8.19 1.51 -8.32
C LEU A 99 -8.34 1.39 -9.85
N PRO A 100 -7.68 2.21 -10.69
CA PRO A 100 -7.72 2.05 -12.14
C PRO A 100 -7.15 0.71 -12.61
N ASP A 101 -6.03 0.23 -12.04
CA ASP A 101 -5.48 -1.09 -12.39
C ASP A 101 -6.49 -2.22 -12.14
N SER A 102 -7.28 -2.12 -11.07
CA SER A 102 -8.38 -3.06 -10.82
C SER A 102 -9.47 -2.98 -11.88
N PHE A 103 -9.83 -1.76 -12.32
CA PHE A 103 -10.82 -1.59 -13.39
C PHE A 103 -10.34 -2.21 -14.70
N ASP A 104 -9.07 -2.00 -15.07
CA ASP A 104 -8.49 -2.54 -16.30
C ASP A 104 -8.47 -4.08 -16.28
N MET A 105 -8.20 -4.68 -15.12
CA MET A 105 -8.22 -6.13 -14.94
C MET A 105 -9.64 -6.72 -14.98
N LEU A 106 -10.58 -6.15 -14.21
CA LEU A 106 -11.95 -6.67 -14.09
C LEU A 106 -12.87 -6.31 -15.25
N SER A 107 -12.45 -5.37 -16.11
CA SER A 107 -13.15 -4.98 -17.35
C SER A 107 -12.43 -5.47 -18.61
N SER A 108 -11.44 -6.36 -18.46
CA SER A 108 -10.69 -6.92 -19.57
C SER A 108 -11.59 -7.75 -20.49
N THR A 109 -11.35 -7.64 -21.80
CA THR A 109 -12.05 -8.43 -22.83
C THR A 109 -11.82 -9.94 -22.70
N CYS A 110 -10.86 -10.35 -21.88
CA CYS A 110 -10.61 -11.75 -21.54
C CYS A 110 -11.63 -12.32 -20.54
N LEU A 111 -12.50 -11.49 -19.97
CA LEU A 111 -13.56 -11.92 -19.05
C LEU A 111 -14.92 -12.00 -19.78
N PRO A 112 -15.80 -12.94 -19.38
CA PRO A 112 -17.14 -13.03 -19.95
C PRO A 112 -17.99 -11.81 -19.58
N ASP A 113 -18.85 -11.37 -20.50
CA ASP A 113 -19.72 -10.19 -20.31
C ASP A 113 -20.54 -10.23 -19.02
N SER A 114 -20.99 -11.42 -18.61
CA SER A 114 -21.70 -11.63 -17.36
C SER A 114 -20.85 -12.49 -16.41
N PRO A 115 -20.63 -12.09 -15.15
CA PRO A 115 -21.13 -10.87 -14.50
C PRO A 115 -20.20 -9.64 -14.66
N TRP A 116 -18.98 -9.82 -15.17
CA TRP A 116 -17.89 -8.84 -15.02
C TRP A 116 -18.13 -7.50 -15.69
N HIS A 117 -18.68 -7.46 -16.91
CA HIS A 117 -18.98 -6.22 -17.62
C HIS A 117 -20.34 -5.60 -17.23
N LYS A 118 -21.16 -6.33 -16.48
CA LYS A 118 -22.52 -5.90 -16.08
C LYS A 118 -22.58 -5.25 -14.70
N PHE A 119 -21.55 -5.43 -13.87
CA PHE A 119 -21.52 -4.91 -12.50
C PHE A 119 -20.13 -4.33 -12.17
N PRO A 120 -20.04 -3.14 -11.57
CA PRO A 120 -18.76 -2.50 -11.25
C PRO A 120 -18.11 -3.12 -10.00
N PHE A 121 -17.60 -4.35 -10.15
CA PHE A 121 -16.97 -5.10 -9.05
C PHE A 121 -15.82 -4.34 -8.39
N THR A 122 -15.00 -3.63 -9.16
CA THR A 122 -13.91 -2.80 -8.63
C THR A 122 -14.41 -1.80 -7.58
N GLY A 123 -15.39 -0.97 -7.94
CA GLY A 123 -15.94 0.03 -7.02
C GLY A 123 -16.65 -0.61 -5.83
N PHE A 124 -17.41 -1.68 -6.06
CA PHE A 124 -18.11 -2.41 -5.00
C PHE A 124 -17.15 -3.00 -3.96
N VAL A 125 -16.10 -3.70 -4.40
CA VAL A 125 -15.12 -4.32 -3.50
C VAL A 125 -14.25 -3.28 -2.80
N ALA A 126 -13.87 -2.19 -3.48
CA ALA A 126 -13.16 -1.08 -2.83
C ALA A 126 -14.00 -0.44 -1.71
N MET A 127 -15.29 -0.17 -1.97
CA MET A 127 -16.22 0.34 -0.97
C MET A 127 -16.41 -0.64 0.19
N LEU A 128 -16.62 -1.92 -0.10
CA LEU A 128 -16.79 -2.95 0.94
C LEU A 128 -15.53 -3.07 1.80
N SER A 129 -14.35 -3.03 1.19
CA SER A 129 -13.07 -3.03 1.90
C SER A 129 -12.96 -1.85 2.86
N ALA A 130 -13.23 -0.62 2.40
CA ALA A 130 -13.20 0.58 3.25
C ALA A 130 -14.20 0.49 4.44
N LEU A 131 -15.40 -0.05 4.21
CA LEU A 131 -16.40 -0.26 5.27
C LEU A 131 -15.97 -1.33 6.28
N VAL A 132 -15.37 -2.42 5.81
CA VAL A 132 -14.83 -3.46 6.69
C VAL A 132 -13.67 -2.90 7.51
N THR A 133 -12.76 -2.14 6.90
CA THR A 133 -11.68 -1.44 7.62
C THR A 133 -12.25 -0.55 8.73
N LEU A 134 -13.23 0.30 8.42
CA LEU A 134 -13.93 1.13 9.41
C LEU A 134 -14.57 0.29 10.53
N MET A 135 -15.21 -0.83 10.18
CA MET A 135 -15.84 -1.73 11.15
C MET A 135 -14.79 -2.31 12.10
N VAL A 136 -13.65 -2.77 11.58
CA VAL A 136 -12.57 -3.33 12.39
C VAL A 136 -11.98 -2.26 13.31
N ASP A 137 -11.67 -1.06 12.79
CA ASP A 137 -11.12 0.03 13.60
C ASP A 137 -12.07 0.47 14.71
N SER A 138 -13.37 0.60 14.39
CA SER A 138 -14.40 0.97 15.36
C SER A 138 -14.58 -0.08 16.46
N ILE A 139 -14.63 -1.36 16.09
CA ILE A 139 -14.74 -2.47 17.05
C ILE A 139 -13.48 -2.57 17.90
N ALA A 140 -12.30 -2.48 17.30
CA ALA A 140 -11.03 -2.45 18.01
C ALA A 140 -11.03 -1.32 19.05
N THR A 141 -11.29 -0.09 18.61
CA THR A 141 -11.38 1.09 19.48
C THR A 141 -12.35 0.88 20.65
N SER A 142 -13.52 0.27 20.40
CA SER A 142 -14.53 -0.02 21.42
C SER A 142 -14.04 -1.02 22.48
N PHE A 143 -13.43 -2.13 22.08
CA PHE A 143 -12.88 -3.13 23.00
C PHE A 143 -11.74 -2.57 23.86
N TYR A 144 -10.89 -1.73 23.29
CA TYR A 144 -9.80 -1.08 24.03
C TYR A 144 -10.32 0.00 24.99
N SER A 145 -11.29 0.81 24.55
CA SER A 145 -11.93 1.83 25.40
C SER A 145 -12.70 1.21 26.57
N GLY A 146 -13.38 0.09 26.35
CA GLY A 146 -14.07 -0.67 27.41
C GLY A 146 -13.12 -1.26 28.47
N LYS A 147 -11.87 -1.55 28.10
CA LYS A 147 -10.83 -2.04 29.01
C LYS A 147 -10.17 -0.90 29.82
N LEU A 148 -10.08 0.30 29.24
CA LEU A 148 -9.58 1.51 29.91
C LEU A 148 -10.50 1.99 31.04
N ASN A 149 -11.83 1.88 30.88
CA ASN A 149 -12.77 2.19 31.96
C ASN A 149 -12.69 1.26 33.18
N LYS A 150 -11.93 0.15 33.09
CA LYS A 150 -11.70 -0.79 34.21
C LYS A 150 -10.36 -0.60 34.91
N THR A 151 -9.49 0.28 34.41
CA THR A 151 -8.14 0.48 34.95
C THR A 151 -7.77 1.97 34.86
N ALA A 152 -8.25 2.75 35.82
CA ALA A 152 -7.70 4.08 36.07
C ALA A 152 -6.33 3.94 36.74
N ALA A 153 -5.26 3.96 35.94
CA ALA A 153 -3.88 4.41 36.24
C ALA A 153 -2.88 3.69 35.31
N GLY A 154 -2.14 4.46 34.50
CA GLY A 154 -0.93 4.00 33.82
C GLY A 154 -1.05 3.81 32.31
N ASP A 155 -0.58 4.83 31.60
CA ASP A 155 0.23 4.83 30.37
C ASP A 155 0.13 3.65 29.37
N GLY A 156 0.00 4.01 28.08
CA GLY A 156 0.14 3.08 26.96
C GLY A 156 -1.09 2.95 26.05
N ALA A 157 -1.55 4.07 25.49
CA ALA A 157 -2.50 4.03 24.39
C ALA A 157 -1.84 3.49 23.11
N VAL A 158 -2.68 2.92 22.23
CA VAL A 158 -2.43 2.66 20.80
C VAL A 158 -1.77 1.31 20.44
N GLU A 159 -2.54 0.22 20.56
CA GLU A 159 -2.16 -1.09 20.00
C GLU A 159 -3.19 -1.68 19.02
N GLY A 160 -4.46 -1.25 19.06
CA GLY A 160 -5.54 -1.79 18.22
C GLY A 160 -5.63 -1.28 16.78
N ASP A 161 -5.48 0.03 16.58
CA ASP A 161 -5.80 0.67 15.28
C ASP A 161 -4.71 0.47 14.20
N ARG A 162 -3.61 -0.21 14.55
CA ARG A 162 -2.42 -0.31 13.68
C ARG A 162 -2.28 -1.66 12.99
N GLU A 163 -3.07 -2.66 13.39
CA GLU A 163 -3.03 -4.01 12.81
C GLU A 163 -3.73 -4.07 11.44
N VAL A 164 -4.79 -3.27 11.25
CA VAL A 164 -5.53 -3.17 9.98
C VAL A 164 -4.71 -2.44 8.91
N LEU A 165 -3.98 -1.40 9.34
CA LEU A 165 -3.01 -0.65 8.55
C LEU A 165 -1.92 -1.59 7.99
N GLU A 166 -1.36 -2.45 8.84
CA GLU A 166 -0.35 -3.43 8.45
C GLU A 166 -0.89 -4.46 7.45
N LEU A 167 -2.12 -4.96 7.67
CA LEU A 167 -2.73 -5.97 6.81
C LEU A 167 -2.91 -5.46 5.37
N GLY A 168 -3.43 -4.24 5.22
CA GLY A 168 -3.67 -3.65 3.90
C GLY A 168 -2.39 -3.33 3.14
N ILE A 169 -1.42 -2.72 3.82
CA ILE A 169 -0.11 -2.41 3.23
C ILE A 169 0.61 -3.68 2.80
N VAL A 170 0.55 -4.76 3.60
CA VAL A 170 1.20 -6.03 3.26
C VAL A 170 0.55 -6.70 2.05
N VAL A 171 -0.78 -6.81 2.01
CA VAL A 171 -1.49 -7.41 0.87
C VAL A 171 -1.21 -6.62 -0.42
N HIS A 172 -1.29 -5.28 -0.35
CA HIS A 172 -0.97 -4.41 -1.47
C HIS A 172 0.44 -4.62 -2.02
N SER A 173 1.42 -4.60 -1.10
CA SER A 173 2.85 -4.70 -1.41
C SER A 173 3.20 -6.05 -2.05
N ILE A 174 2.56 -7.15 -1.62
CA ILE A 174 2.75 -8.48 -2.22
C ILE A 174 2.17 -8.52 -3.62
N VAL A 175 0.93 -8.02 -3.81
CA VAL A 175 0.23 -8.04 -5.10
C VAL A 175 1.03 -7.26 -6.14
N ILE A 176 1.42 -6.02 -5.82
CA ILE A 176 2.24 -5.19 -6.69
C ILE A 176 3.58 -5.86 -7.00
N GLY A 177 4.25 -6.39 -5.98
CA GLY A 177 5.54 -7.06 -6.16
C GLY A 177 5.42 -8.25 -7.11
N LEU A 178 4.41 -9.10 -6.92
CA LEU A 178 4.17 -10.28 -7.76
C LEU A 178 3.90 -9.89 -9.21
N SER A 179 3.04 -8.90 -9.45
CA SER A 179 2.73 -8.40 -10.81
C SER A 179 3.99 -7.84 -11.50
N LEU A 180 4.77 -7.01 -10.81
CA LEU A 180 6.03 -6.48 -11.36
C LEU A 180 7.04 -7.60 -11.65
N GLY A 181 7.15 -8.57 -10.75
CA GLY A 181 8.06 -9.71 -10.89
C GLY A 181 7.67 -10.65 -12.02
N ALA A 182 6.38 -10.80 -12.30
CA ALA A 182 5.87 -11.65 -13.37
C ALA A 182 5.94 -10.99 -14.76
N SER A 183 5.76 -9.67 -14.83
CA SER A 183 5.68 -8.92 -16.10
C SER A 183 6.95 -9.03 -16.96
N ASN A 184 6.81 -9.16 -18.27
CA ASN A 184 7.96 -9.15 -19.20
C ASN A 184 8.04 -7.86 -20.05
N ASN A 185 7.18 -6.89 -19.76
CA ASN A 185 7.12 -5.62 -20.47
C ASN A 185 8.08 -4.61 -19.84
N THR A 186 9.23 -4.41 -20.49
CA THR A 186 10.28 -3.50 -20.03
C THR A 186 9.86 -2.03 -19.97
N CYS A 187 8.90 -1.60 -20.79
CA CYS A 187 8.39 -0.23 -20.78
C CYS A 187 7.58 0.02 -19.51
N THR A 188 6.65 -0.90 -19.20
CA THR A 188 5.86 -0.89 -17.97
C THR A 188 6.75 -1.01 -16.73
N ILE A 189 7.72 -1.95 -16.71
CA ILE A 189 8.61 -2.14 -15.56
C ILE A 189 9.41 -0.85 -15.26
N LYS A 190 9.92 -0.15 -16.27
CA LYS A 190 10.70 1.09 -16.05
C LYS A 190 9.86 2.19 -15.38
N GLY A 191 8.64 2.41 -15.87
CA GLY A 191 7.70 3.38 -15.30
C GLY A 191 7.31 3.00 -13.87
N LEU A 192 6.91 1.75 -13.69
CA LEU A 192 6.53 1.20 -12.39
C LEU A 192 7.67 1.33 -11.37
N VAL A 193 8.92 0.98 -11.68
CA VAL A 193 10.02 1.08 -10.70
C VAL A 193 10.16 2.48 -10.12
N ALA A 194 10.08 3.52 -10.96
CA ALA A 194 10.15 4.89 -10.48
C ALA A 194 8.95 5.26 -9.59
N ALA A 195 7.73 4.89 -10.02
CA ALA A 195 6.51 5.12 -9.25
C ALA A 195 6.52 4.37 -7.90
N LEU A 196 6.89 3.10 -7.91
CA LEU A 196 6.99 2.23 -6.73
C LEU A 196 8.03 2.77 -5.73
N CYS A 197 9.23 3.16 -6.19
CA CYS A 197 10.23 3.73 -5.29
C CYS A 197 9.72 5.02 -4.62
N PHE A 198 9.02 5.87 -5.37
CA PHE A 198 8.49 7.12 -4.84
C PHE A 198 7.37 6.88 -3.84
N HIS A 199 6.31 6.14 -4.19
CA HIS A 199 5.21 5.90 -3.24
C HIS A 199 5.69 5.11 -2.02
N GLN A 200 6.53 4.08 -2.20
CA GLN A 200 6.98 3.23 -1.10
C GLN A 200 7.80 4.01 -0.07
N MET A 201 8.58 5.00 -0.52
CA MET A 201 9.31 5.89 0.37
C MET A 201 8.36 6.74 1.22
N PHE A 202 7.31 7.33 0.64
CA PHE A 202 6.38 8.19 1.38
C PHE A 202 5.35 7.42 2.21
N GLU A 203 4.92 6.24 1.76
CA GLU A 203 4.18 5.27 2.57
C GLU A 203 4.99 4.86 3.80
N GLY A 204 6.27 4.54 3.60
CA GLY A 204 7.21 4.23 4.69
C GLY A 204 7.34 5.39 5.66
N MET A 205 7.38 6.62 5.17
CA MET A 205 7.44 7.81 6.02
C MET A 205 6.18 8.00 6.87
N GLY A 206 5.00 7.74 6.30
CA GLY A 206 3.74 7.71 7.06
C GLY A 206 3.77 6.67 8.18
N LEU A 207 4.14 5.42 7.84
CA LEU A 207 4.27 4.32 8.80
C LEU A 207 5.32 4.63 9.89
N GLY A 208 6.50 5.10 9.50
CA GLY A 208 7.58 5.46 10.42
C GLY A 208 7.16 6.56 11.39
N GLY A 209 6.37 7.53 10.93
CA GLY A 209 5.77 8.57 11.78
C GLY A 209 4.82 7.98 12.83
N CYS A 210 3.99 7.01 12.45
CA CYS A 210 3.12 6.29 13.38
C CYS A 210 3.93 5.45 14.38
N ILE A 211 4.97 4.73 13.93
CA ILE A 211 5.86 3.94 14.81
C ILE A 211 6.57 4.83 15.83
N LEU A 212 6.99 6.02 15.42
CA LEU A 212 7.65 6.98 16.32
C LEU A 212 6.72 7.46 17.43
N GLN A 213 5.45 7.70 17.11
CA GLN A 213 4.43 8.14 18.07
C GLN A 213 3.92 6.99 18.97
N ALA A 214 4.09 5.75 18.54
CA ALA A 214 3.61 4.56 19.22
C ALA A 214 4.37 4.14 20.48
N GLU A 215 5.50 4.78 20.79
CA GLU A 215 6.41 4.41 21.90
C GLU A 215 6.78 2.91 21.98
N TYR A 216 6.68 2.17 20.87
CA TYR A 216 6.93 0.74 20.85
C TYR A 216 8.35 0.33 21.28
N SER A 217 8.46 -0.90 21.81
CA SER A 217 9.75 -1.52 22.10
C SER A 217 10.62 -1.62 20.84
N LYS A 218 11.95 -1.55 21.01
CA LYS A 218 12.90 -1.61 19.88
C LYS A 218 12.68 -2.85 19.00
N ALA A 219 12.33 -3.98 19.61
CA ALA A 219 12.02 -5.22 18.89
C ALA A 219 10.79 -5.08 17.98
N LYS A 220 9.67 -4.54 18.50
CA LYS A 220 8.45 -4.34 17.70
C LYS A 220 8.68 -3.34 16.56
N ARG A 221 9.42 -2.26 16.81
CA ARG A 221 9.84 -1.31 15.77
C ARG A 221 10.63 -1.98 14.66
N ALA A 222 11.63 -2.81 15.02
CA ALA A 222 12.45 -3.53 14.05
C ALA A 222 11.63 -4.53 13.23
N ILE A 223 10.69 -5.24 13.86
CA ILE A 223 9.79 -6.18 13.18
C ILE A 223 8.93 -5.46 12.14
N MET A 224 8.29 -4.34 12.51
CA MET A 224 7.46 -3.58 11.58
C MET A 224 8.26 -3.02 10.39
N VAL A 225 9.45 -2.47 10.66
CA VAL A 225 10.37 -1.96 9.62
C VAL A 225 10.79 -3.08 8.66
N PHE A 226 11.11 -4.26 9.20
CA PHE A 226 11.49 -5.42 8.43
C PHE A 226 10.36 -5.83 7.49
N PHE A 227 9.16 -6.10 8.02
CA PHE A 227 8.03 -6.54 7.20
C PHE A 227 7.63 -5.50 6.15
N PHE A 228 7.55 -4.21 6.51
CA PHE A 228 7.27 -3.15 5.53
C PHE A 228 8.28 -3.16 4.37
N SER A 229 9.56 -3.33 4.68
CA SER A 229 10.62 -3.22 3.68
C SER A 229 10.80 -4.46 2.81
N THR A 230 10.57 -5.65 3.36
CA THR A 230 10.84 -6.91 2.64
C THR A 230 9.65 -7.42 1.84
N THR A 231 8.44 -6.96 2.13
CA THR A 231 7.22 -7.51 1.53
C THR A 231 7.15 -7.30 0.02
N THR A 232 7.39 -6.09 -0.49
CA THR A 232 7.41 -5.82 -1.94
C THR A 232 8.54 -6.56 -2.66
N PRO A 233 9.81 -6.51 -2.19
CA PRO A 233 10.89 -7.32 -2.75
C PRO A 233 10.58 -8.82 -2.77
N PHE A 234 9.97 -9.33 -1.71
CA PHE A 234 9.55 -10.74 -1.64
C PHE A 234 8.50 -11.06 -2.71
N GLY A 235 7.49 -10.20 -2.89
CA GLY A 235 6.51 -10.32 -3.98
C GLY A 235 7.18 -10.37 -5.35
N ILE A 236 8.17 -9.50 -5.61
CA ILE A 236 8.93 -9.48 -6.87
C ILE A 236 9.67 -10.79 -7.09
N LEU A 237 10.35 -11.32 -6.07
CA LEU A 237 11.07 -12.59 -6.18
C LEU A 237 10.12 -13.77 -6.45
N VAL A 238 8.97 -13.80 -5.78
CA VAL A 238 7.92 -14.79 -6.05
C VAL A 238 7.39 -14.65 -7.49
N GLY A 239 7.11 -13.42 -7.94
CA GLY A 239 6.68 -13.12 -9.32
C GLY A 239 7.70 -13.57 -10.38
N ILE A 240 9.00 -13.35 -10.13
CA ILE A 240 10.08 -13.87 -10.99
C ILE A 240 10.02 -15.40 -11.07
N GLY A 241 9.88 -16.07 -9.93
CA GLY A 241 9.77 -17.53 -9.86
C GLY A 241 8.54 -18.07 -10.61
N MET A 242 7.42 -17.35 -10.54
CA MET A 242 6.15 -17.72 -11.18
C MET A 242 6.05 -17.28 -12.65
N SER A 243 6.96 -16.44 -13.16
CA SER A 243 6.88 -15.81 -14.48
C SER A 243 6.75 -16.76 -15.68
N LYS A 244 7.07 -18.06 -15.50
CA LYS A 244 6.89 -19.10 -16.53
C LYS A 244 5.49 -19.69 -16.57
N THR A 245 4.80 -19.71 -15.43
CA THR A 245 3.50 -20.38 -15.24
C THR A 245 2.36 -19.36 -15.12
N TYR A 246 2.66 -18.18 -14.59
CA TYR A 246 1.70 -17.09 -14.45
C TYR A 246 1.42 -16.43 -15.80
N LYS A 247 0.15 -16.44 -16.22
CA LYS A 247 -0.34 -15.74 -17.41
C LYS A 247 -1.17 -14.54 -16.96
N GLU A 248 -0.63 -13.34 -17.14
CA GLU A 248 -1.26 -12.08 -16.68
C GLU A 248 -2.68 -11.89 -17.26
N ASN A 249 -2.90 -12.36 -18.49
CA ASN A 249 -4.19 -12.24 -19.20
C ASN A 249 -5.15 -13.42 -18.97
N SER A 250 -4.82 -14.36 -18.08
CA SER A 250 -5.75 -15.45 -17.77
C SER A 250 -6.96 -14.93 -16.97
N PRO A 251 -8.18 -15.44 -17.20
CA PRO A 251 -9.37 -15.01 -16.45
C PRO A 251 -9.18 -15.08 -14.93
N THR A 252 -8.59 -16.17 -14.42
CA THR A 252 -8.32 -16.33 -12.99
C THR A 252 -7.35 -15.28 -12.44
N ALA A 253 -6.28 -14.95 -13.17
CA ALA A 253 -5.33 -13.93 -12.76
C ALA A 253 -5.99 -12.54 -12.72
N LEU A 254 -6.73 -12.20 -13.79
CA LEU A 254 -7.47 -10.94 -13.90
C LEU A 254 -8.49 -10.77 -12.77
N ILE A 255 -9.28 -11.80 -12.50
CA ILE A 255 -10.28 -11.79 -11.43
C ILE A 255 -9.60 -11.65 -10.07
N THR A 256 -8.62 -12.51 -9.79
CA THR A 256 -7.98 -12.56 -8.46
C THR A 256 -7.23 -11.26 -8.17
N VAL A 257 -6.32 -10.86 -9.06
CA VAL A 257 -5.52 -9.65 -8.88
C VAL A 257 -6.39 -8.40 -8.96
N GLY A 258 -7.39 -8.37 -9.84
CA GLY A 258 -8.35 -7.27 -9.94
C GLY A 258 -9.15 -7.06 -8.64
N LEU A 259 -9.68 -8.12 -8.03
CA LEU A 259 -10.41 -8.04 -6.75
C LEU A 259 -9.49 -7.63 -5.60
N LEU A 260 -8.25 -8.12 -5.59
CA LEU A 260 -7.27 -7.77 -4.57
C LEU A 260 -6.84 -6.30 -4.68
N ASN A 261 -6.60 -5.81 -5.90
CA ASN A 261 -6.32 -4.40 -6.15
C ASN A 261 -7.52 -3.52 -5.74
N ALA A 262 -8.75 -3.93 -6.04
CA ALA A 262 -9.94 -3.21 -5.56
C ALA A 262 -9.97 -3.13 -4.03
N SER A 263 -9.77 -4.25 -3.35
CA SER A 263 -9.76 -4.30 -1.88
C SER A 263 -8.66 -3.42 -1.29
N SER A 264 -7.47 -3.46 -1.89
CA SER A 264 -6.32 -2.67 -1.50
C SER A 264 -6.53 -1.18 -1.70
N ALA A 265 -7.11 -0.78 -2.84
CA ALA A 265 -7.46 0.61 -3.12
C ALA A 265 -8.44 1.17 -2.08
N GLY A 266 -9.49 0.39 -1.75
CA GLY A 266 -10.45 0.75 -0.71
C GLY A 266 -9.78 1.01 0.66
N LEU A 267 -8.84 0.14 1.04
CA LEU A 267 -8.10 0.27 2.29
C LEU A 267 -7.17 1.50 2.28
N LEU A 268 -6.40 1.72 1.21
CA LEU A 268 -5.51 2.88 1.09
C LEU A 268 -6.29 4.20 1.12
N ILE A 269 -7.46 4.25 0.47
CA ILE A 269 -8.35 5.42 0.49
C ILE A 269 -8.85 5.69 1.91
N TYR A 270 -9.31 4.64 2.61
CA TYR A 270 -9.74 4.77 4.00
C TYR A 270 -8.59 5.25 4.89
N MET A 271 -7.42 4.59 4.82
CA MET A 271 -6.24 4.93 5.60
C MET A 271 -5.81 6.39 5.39
N ALA A 272 -5.79 6.84 4.15
CA ALA A 272 -5.39 8.20 3.85
C ALA A 272 -6.40 9.24 4.37
N LEU A 273 -7.70 9.02 4.13
CA LEU A 273 -8.73 9.99 4.50
C LEU A 273 -9.04 9.98 6.00
N VAL A 274 -9.18 8.79 6.61
CA VAL A 274 -9.64 8.60 7.98
C VAL A 274 -8.44 8.57 8.93
N ASP A 275 -7.51 7.62 8.77
CA ASP A 275 -6.45 7.40 9.77
C ASP A 275 -5.35 8.46 9.75
N LEU A 276 -5.11 9.08 8.60
CA LEU A 276 -4.07 10.10 8.45
C LEU A 276 -4.66 11.51 8.40
N LEU A 277 -5.44 11.83 7.37
CA LEU A 277 -5.90 13.20 7.15
C LEU A 277 -6.91 13.64 8.21
N ALA A 278 -7.95 12.86 8.50
CA ALA A 278 -8.94 13.26 9.49
C ALA A 278 -8.32 13.37 10.90
N VAL A 279 -7.52 12.37 11.31
CA VAL A 279 -6.83 12.40 12.61
C VAL A 279 -5.90 13.62 12.74
N ASP A 280 -5.09 13.93 11.73
CA ASP A 280 -4.15 15.05 11.81
C ASP A 280 -4.83 16.42 11.70
N PHE A 281 -5.82 16.56 10.80
CA PHE A 281 -6.47 17.85 10.57
C PHE A 281 -7.50 18.20 11.64
N MET A 282 -8.13 17.21 12.28
CA MET A 282 -9.04 17.43 13.40
C MET A 282 -8.31 17.50 14.75
N GLY A 283 -7.00 17.25 14.78
CA GLY A 283 -6.18 17.35 15.99
C GLY A 283 -5.98 18.80 16.48
N PRO A 284 -5.76 19.00 17.80
CA PRO A 284 -5.68 20.33 18.41
C PRO A 284 -4.55 21.20 17.84
N LYS A 285 -3.43 20.59 17.44
CA LYS A 285 -2.27 21.29 16.85
C LYS A 285 -2.58 21.92 15.49
N MET A 286 -3.39 21.24 14.67
CA MET A 286 -3.79 21.78 13.36
C MET A 286 -4.87 22.85 13.53
N GLN A 287 -5.86 22.56 14.39
CA GLN A 287 -6.98 23.46 14.68
C GLN A 287 -6.55 24.77 15.35
N SER A 288 -5.42 24.78 16.08
CA SER A 288 -4.90 26.00 16.71
C SER A 288 -4.20 26.97 15.75
N SER A 289 -3.93 26.61 14.50
CA SER A 289 -3.17 27.46 13.57
C SER A 289 -3.61 27.35 12.12
N ILE A 290 -4.39 28.35 11.66
CA ILE A 290 -4.86 28.44 10.27
C ILE A 290 -3.70 28.48 9.25
N ARG A 291 -2.57 29.09 9.60
CA ARG A 291 -1.38 29.13 8.72
C ARG A 291 -0.77 27.74 8.53
N LEU A 292 -0.74 26.92 9.58
CA LEU A 292 -0.27 25.55 9.49
C LEU A 292 -1.25 24.68 8.70
N GLN A 293 -2.55 24.89 8.91
CA GLN A 293 -3.60 24.19 8.19
C GLN A 293 -3.55 24.44 6.69
N LEU A 294 -3.43 25.70 6.26
CA LEU A 294 -3.29 26.05 4.84
C LEU A 294 -2.01 25.46 4.21
N LYS A 295 -0.88 25.52 4.91
CA LYS A 295 0.37 24.89 4.45
C LYS A 295 0.23 23.38 4.31
N SER A 296 -0.46 22.74 5.25
CA SER A 296 -0.68 21.30 5.24
C SER A 296 -1.64 20.90 4.12
N PHE A 297 -2.73 21.64 3.89
CA PHE A 297 -3.61 21.40 2.74
C PHE A 297 -2.88 21.56 1.40
N ALA A 298 -2.06 22.60 1.26
CA ALA A 298 -1.22 22.76 0.07
C ALA A 298 -0.28 21.56 -0.11
N ALA A 299 0.30 21.05 0.98
CA ALA A 299 1.14 19.86 0.95
C ALA A 299 0.37 18.60 0.55
N VAL A 300 -0.85 18.38 1.06
CA VAL A 300 -1.74 17.27 0.62
C VAL A 300 -1.97 17.34 -0.89
N LEU A 301 -2.35 18.52 -1.41
CA LEU A 301 -2.61 18.72 -2.83
C LEU A 301 -1.36 18.51 -3.69
N LEU A 302 -0.19 18.96 -3.21
CA LEU A 302 1.08 18.72 -3.89
C LEU A 302 1.45 17.23 -3.92
N GLY A 303 1.23 16.50 -2.81
CA GLY A 303 1.47 15.07 -2.75
C GLY A 303 0.54 14.30 -3.70
N ALA A 304 -0.76 14.60 -3.62
CA ALA A 304 -1.77 13.97 -4.48
C ALA A 304 -1.56 14.30 -5.97
N GLY A 305 -1.23 15.56 -6.28
CA GLY A 305 -0.93 16.01 -7.64
C GLY A 305 0.36 15.39 -8.19
N GLY A 306 1.41 15.31 -7.37
CA GLY A 306 2.67 14.66 -7.74
C GLY A 306 2.48 13.19 -8.08
N MET A 307 1.77 12.45 -7.22
CA MET A 307 1.48 11.03 -7.47
C MET A 307 0.57 10.84 -8.70
N SER A 308 -0.44 11.68 -8.87
CA SER A 308 -1.30 11.66 -10.07
C SER A 308 -0.53 11.92 -11.37
N LEU A 309 0.50 12.78 -11.34
CA LEU A 309 1.37 13.01 -12.49
C LEU A 309 2.25 11.80 -12.79
N MET A 310 2.77 11.14 -11.75
CA MET A 310 3.56 9.92 -11.91
C MET A 310 2.73 8.77 -12.49
N ALA A 311 1.44 8.68 -12.15
CA ALA A 311 0.53 7.68 -12.70
C ALA A 311 0.36 7.76 -14.24
N LYS A 312 0.73 8.88 -14.89
CA LYS A 312 0.74 8.96 -16.36
C LYS A 312 1.88 8.17 -17.01
N TRP A 313 2.94 7.89 -16.26
CA TRP A 313 4.18 7.28 -16.74
C TRP A 313 4.43 5.90 -16.14
N ALA A 314 3.55 5.46 -15.24
CA ALA A 314 3.50 4.11 -14.68
C ALA A 314 2.68 3.21 -15.60
#